data_AF-A0A919CG52-F1
#
_entry.id   AF-A0A919CG52-F1
#
_cell.length_a   1.000
_cell.length_b   1.000
_cell.length_c   1.000
_cell.angle_alpha   90.00
_cell.angle_beta   90.00
_cell.angle_gamma   90.00
#
_symmetry.space_group_name_H-M   'P 1'
#
loop_
_entity.id
_entity.type
_entity.pdbx_description
1 polymer ?
#
loop_
_entity_poly.entity_id
_entity_poly.type
_entity_poly.pdbx_seq_one_letter_code
_entity_poly.pdbx_strand_id
1 'polypeptide(L)'
;MSLETGVRMLMDAGYPVEDVSEEIERIQSRAFDAAARLADATNDAAVVREYLGLPEADPETLAAPLIREPGEQPGPDDEEGDDDEQPQR
;
A
#
# COMPACT_ATOMS: atom_id res chain seq x y z
N MET A 1 6.06 -7.80 21.12
CA MET A 1 5.11 -7.05 21.96
C MET A 1 4.43 -6.01 21.09
N SER A 2 3.15 -5.75 21.29
CA SER A 2 2.44 -4.68 20.57
C SER A 2 2.73 -3.30 21.20
N LEU A 3 2.67 -2.24 20.39
CA LEU A 3 2.77 -0.85 20.86
C LEU A 3 1.69 -0.55 21.92
N GLU A 4 0.46 -1.01 21.69
CA GLU A 4 -0.64 -0.88 22.65
C GLU A 4 -0.35 -1.53 24.00
N THR A 5 0.27 -2.72 23.97
CA THR A 5 0.71 -3.40 25.19
C THR A 5 1.75 -2.58 25.94
N GLY A 6 2.72 -2.00 25.23
CA GLY A 6 3.74 -1.13 25.83
C GLY A 6 3.14 0.12 26.48
N VAL A 7 2.21 0.80 25.80
CA VAL A 7 1.55 1.99 26.34
C VAL A 7 0.72 1.65 27.58
N ARG A 8 -0.01 0.52 27.58
CA ARG A 8 -0.73 0.05 28.78
C ARG A 8 0.21 -0.28 29.94
N MET A 9 1.38 -0.84 29.66
CA MET A 9 2.39 -1.09 30.71
C MET A 9 2.93 0.21 31.31
N LEU A 10 3.11 1.26 30.48
CA LEU A 10 3.52 2.57 30.96
C LEU A 10 2.45 3.19 31.86
N MET A 11 1.18 3.11 31.47
CA MET A 11 0.07 3.53 32.32
C MET A 11 0.03 2.79 33.67
N ASP A 12 0.14 1.45 33.64
CA ASP A 12 0.15 0.61 34.84
C ASP A 12 1.33 0.94 35.77
N ALA A 13 2.49 1.27 35.18
CA ALA A 13 3.66 1.75 35.90
C ALA A 13 3.54 3.20 36.43
N GLY A 14 2.41 3.87 36.20
CA GLY A 14 2.12 5.22 36.71
C GLY A 14 2.67 6.36 35.86
N TYR A 15 3.05 6.12 34.60
CA TYR A 15 3.40 7.20 33.67
C TYR A 15 2.15 8.00 33.27
N PRO A 16 2.30 9.32 33.03
CA PRO A 16 1.18 10.19 32.68
C PRO A 16 0.74 9.94 31.24
N VAL A 17 -0.16 8.97 31.06
CA VAL A 17 -0.85 8.70 29.81
C VAL A 17 -2.34 8.69 30.11
N GLU A 18 -3.07 9.64 29.53
CA GLU A 18 -4.50 9.85 29.79
C GLU A 18 -5.37 8.87 29.01
N ASP A 19 -5.05 8.69 27.73
CA ASP A 19 -5.73 7.77 26.82
C ASP A 19 -4.71 6.99 25.97
N VAL A 20 -4.88 5.67 25.92
CA VAL A 20 -3.98 4.76 25.19
C VAL A 20 -4.05 5.01 23.68
N SER A 21 -5.25 5.23 23.15
CA SER A 21 -5.48 5.39 21.71
C SER A 21 -4.89 6.72 21.25
N GLU A 22 -5.14 7.80 21.98
CA GLU A 22 -4.55 9.11 21.67
C GLU A 22 -3.02 9.08 21.76
N GLU A 23 -2.46 8.38 22.75
CA GLU A 23 -1.02 8.31 22.90
C GLU A 23 -0.36 7.51 21.77
N ILE A 24 -0.99 6.41 21.35
CA ILE A 24 -0.56 5.66 20.17
C ILE A 24 -0.61 6.54 18.92
N GLU A 25 -1.69 7.30 18.72
CA GLU A 25 -1.81 8.22 17.59
C GLU A 25 -0.71 9.28 17.61
N ARG A 26 -0.44 9.89 18.78
CA ARG A 26 0.65 10.87 18.95
C ARG A 26 2.02 10.27 18.64
N ILE A 27 2.29 9.05 19.10
CA ILE A 27 3.55 8.34 18.81
C ILE A 27 3.70 8.09 17.31
N GLN A 28 2.65 7.57 16.67
CA GLN A 28 2.67 7.28 15.23
C GLN A 28 2.80 8.54 14.39
N SER A 29 2.04 9.60 14.71
CA SER A 29 2.12 10.90 14.03
C SER A 29 3.55 11.44 14.03
N ARG A 30 4.23 11.42 15.18
CA ARG A 30 5.64 11.84 15.29
C ARG A 30 6.58 10.96 14.46
N ALA A 31 6.32 9.66 14.41
CA ALA A 31 7.10 8.74 13.59
C ALA A 31 6.93 9.05 12.09
N PHE A 32 5.70 9.29 11.63
CA PHE A 32 5.42 9.67 10.24
C PHE A 32 6.02 11.02 9.85
N ASP A 33 5.98 12.02 10.74
CA ASP A 33 6.63 13.31 10.49
C ASP A 33 8.15 13.16 10.32
N ALA A 34 8.78 12.32 11.14
CA ALA A 34 10.19 12.00 11.00
C ALA A 34 10.48 11.24 9.70
N ALA A 35 9.62 10.29 9.34
CA ALA A 35 9.71 9.56 8.07
C ALA A 35 9.55 10.49 6.86
N ALA A 36 8.67 11.49 6.92
CA ALA A 36 8.51 12.49 5.86
C ALA A 36 9.80 13.29 5.64
N ARG A 37 10.42 13.77 6.74
CA ARG A 37 11.72 14.45 6.66
C ARG A 37 12.83 13.55 6.13
N LEU A 38 12.78 12.26 6.47
CA LEU A 38 13.71 11.27 5.95
C LEU A 38 13.51 11.09 4.44
N ALA A 39 12.27 10.96 3.98
CA ALA A 39 11.92 10.89 2.57
C ALA A 39 12.40 12.12 1.80
N ASP A 40 12.20 13.32 2.35
CA ASP A 40 12.65 14.56 1.73
C ASP A 40 14.18 14.63 1.61
N ALA A 41 14.91 14.06 2.57
CA ALA A 41 16.37 14.09 2.61
C ALA A 41 17.03 13.00 1.75
N THR A 42 16.45 11.80 1.70
CA THR A 42 17.04 10.64 1.00
C THR A 42 16.43 10.40 -0.37
N ASN A 43 15.21 10.88 -0.59
CA ASN A 43 14.36 10.54 -1.73
C ASN A 43 14.26 9.01 -1.96
N ASP A 44 14.35 8.24 -0.87
CA ASP A 44 14.39 6.78 -0.89
C ASP A 44 13.28 6.20 0.00
N ALA A 45 12.30 5.58 -0.66
CA ALA A 45 11.16 4.95 0.01
C ALA A 45 11.54 3.68 0.79
N ALA A 46 12.62 2.97 0.42
CA ALA A 46 13.08 1.80 1.17
C ALA A 46 13.57 2.20 2.56
N VAL A 47 14.33 3.30 2.64
CA VAL A 47 14.83 3.86 3.91
C VAL A 47 13.67 4.30 4.82
N VAL A 48 12.63 4.91 4.25
CA VAL A 48 11.43 5.32 4.99
C VAL A 48 10.66 4.11 5.52
N ARG A 49 10.53 3.05 4.72
CA ARG A 49 9.86 1.81 5.13
C ARG A 49 10.60 1.09 6.25
N GLU A 50 11.91 0.98 6.12
CA GLU A 50 12.76 0.41 7.16
C GLU A 50 12.62 1.19 8.47
N TYR A 51 12.64 2.53 8.39
CA TYR A 51 12.45 3.40 9.56
C TYR A 51 11.09 3.18 10.24
N LEU A 52 10.02 2.98 9.47
CA LEU A 52 8.68 2.71 9.98
C LEU A 52 8.48 1.23 10.39
N GLY A 53 9.47 0.35 10.17
CA GLY A 53 9.34 -1.09 10.40
C GLY A 53 8.33 -1.78 9.49
N LEU A 54 8.07 -1.20 8.31
CA LEU A 54 7.19 -1.78 7.30
C LEU A 54 7.92 -2.91 6.55
N PRO A 55 7.20 -3.95 6.06
CA PRO A 55 7.81 -4.99 5.24
C PRO A 55 8.42 -4.41 3.95
N GLU A 56 9.17 -5.18 3.19
CA GLU A 56 9.67 -4.76 1.88
C GLU A 56 8.50 -4.55 0.89
N ALA A 57 8.71 -3.66 -0.09
CA ALA A 57 7.70 -3.40 -1.12
C ALA A 57 7.48 -4.64 -1.94
N ASP A 58 6.26 -5.15 -1.97
CA ASP A 58 5.90 -6.17 -2.94
C ASP A 58 5.78 -5.49 -4.31
N PRO A 59 6.68 -5.77 -5.28
CA PRO A 59 6.65 -5.11 -6.59
C PRO A 59 5.35 -5.39 -7.34
N GLU A 60 4.57 -6.41 -6.95
CA GLU A 60 3.25 -6.72 -7.52
C GLU A 60 2.12 -5.83 -6.99
N THR A 61 2.33 -5.06 -5.90
CA THR A 61 1.35 -4.05 -5.44
C THR A 61 1.46 -2.74 -6.23
N LEU A 62 1.44 -2.83 -7.55
CA LEU A 62 1.22 -1.72 -8.46
C LEU A 62 -0.02 -1.99 -9.32
N ALA A 63 -1.19 -1.78 -8.75
CA ALA A 63 -2.36 -1.29 -9.47
C ALA A 63 -3.45 -0.88 -8.47
N ALA A 64 -3.44 0.38 -8.03
CA ALA A 64 -4.73 0.99 -7.77
C ALA A 64 -5.56 0.81 -9.06
N PRO A 65 -6.84 0.40 -8.98
CA PRO A 65 -7.65 0.24 -10.18
C PRO A 65 -7.62 1.54 -10.98
N LEU A 66 -7.00 1.51 -12.15
CA LEU A 66 -7.23 2.55 -13.14
C LEU A 66 -8.72 2.44 -13.47
N ILE A 67 -9.50 3.42 -13.01
CA ILE A 67 -10.87 3.57 -13.45
C ILE A 67 -10.80 3.70 -14.97
N ARG A 68 -11.15 2.64 -15.71
CA ARG A 68 -11.33 2.75 -17.16
C ARG A 68 -12.46 3.74 -17.40
N GLU A 69 -12.19 4.77 -18.20
CA GLU A 69 -13.24 5.65 -18.67
C GLU A 69 -14.29 4.82 -19.43
N PRO A 70 -15.59 5.01 -19.19
CA PRO A 70 -16.63 4.24 -19.85
C PRO A 70 -16.72 4.68 -21.32
N GLY A 71 -16.04 3.94 -22.22
CA GLY A 71 -16.08 4.24 -23.65
C GLY A 71 -15.29 3.30 -24.56
N GLU A 72 -14.30 2.56 -24.06
CA GLU A 72 -13.46 1.71 -24.93
C GLU A 72 -14.16 0.38 -25.26
N GLN A 73 -14.95 0.39 -26.32
CA GLN A 73 -15.56 -0.81 -26.92
C GLN A 73 -14.48 -1.52 -27.78
N PRO A 74 -14.23 -2.83 -27.64
CA PRO A 74 -13.29 -3.53 -28.51
C PRO A 74 -13.80 -3.47 -29.96
N GLY A 75 -12.90 -3.09 -30.88
CA GLY A 75 -13.16 -3.13 -32.32
C GLY A 75 -13.44 -4.55 -32.81
N PRO A 76 -14.12 -4.72 -33.95
CA PRO A 76 -14.42 -6.05 -34.47
C PRO A 76 -13.14 -6.79 -34.79
N ASP A 77 -12.99 -8.00 -34.24
CA ASP A 77 -11.90 -8.92 -34.58
C ASP A 77 -11.94 -9.20 -36.09
N ASP A 78 -10.84 -8.86 -36.76
CA ASP A 78 -10.52 -9.28 -38.12
C ASP A 78 -10.35 -10.81 -38.14
N GLU A 79 -11.41 -11.55 -38.48
CA GLU A 79 -11.30 -12.96 -38.88
C GLU A 79 -10.87 -13.04 -40.36
N GLU A 80 -9.57 -12.90 -40.62
CA GLU A 80 -8.92 -13.30 -41.88
C GLU A 80 -8.32 -14.72 -41.76
N GLY A 81 -8.59 -15.57 -42.76
CA GLY A 81 -7.92 -16.86 -43.04
C GLY A 81 -8.87 -18.06 -42.91
N ASP A 82 -9.61 -18.46 -43.96
CA ASP A 82 -9.17 -19.28 -45.11
C ASP A 82 -8.63 -20.66 -44.69
N ASP A 83 -9.38 -21.72 -44.99
CA ASP A 83 -8.88 -22.96 -45.64
C ASP A 83 -9.95 -24.08 -45.64
N ASP A 84 -10.46 -24.32 -46.86
CA ASP A 84 -10.67 -25.60 -47.54
C ASP A 84 -11.69 -26.70 -47.12
N GLU A 85 -12.33 -27.21 -48.20
CA GLU A 85 -12.91 -28.56 -48.43
C GLU A 85 -14.14 -29.05 -47.61
N GLN A 86 -15.29 -29.48 -48.18
CA GLN A 86 -15.51 -30.36 -49.35
C GLN A 86 -16.92 -30.22 -49.98
N PRO A 87 -17.12 -30.68 -51.23
CA PRO A 87 -18.41 -30.71 -51.91
C PRO A 87 -19.14 -32.06 -51.76
N GLN A 88 -20.39 -32.07 -51.31
CA GLN A 88 -21.35 -33.17 -51.51
C GLN A 88 -22.77 -32.57 -51.34
N ARG A 89 -23.82 -32.82 -52.13
CA ARG A 89 -24.14 -33.66 -53.28
C ARG A 89 -25.51 -33.19 -53.78
#